data_AF-A0A9P9MKX4-F1
#
_entry.id   AF-A0A9P9MKX4-F1
#
_cell.length_a   1.000
_cell.length_b   1.000
_cell.length_c   1.000
_cell.angle_alpha   90.00
_cell.angle_beta   90.00
_cell.angle_gamma   90.00
#
_symmetry.space_group_name_H-M   'P 1'
#
loop_
_entity.id
_entity.type
_entity.pdbx_description
1 polymer ?
#
loop_
_entity_poly.entity_id
_entity_poly.type
_entity_poly.pdbx_seq_one_letter_code
_entity_poly.pdbx_strand_id
1 'polypeptide(L)'
;MFWPNDKTQQDHSTEEAHDVSIHQAAANDDLAKSLHTALHWAILNNSSTMVQLLLSRGADASMRDNGTVDDSDGFTPVESAARLNAIAAMKEFIVHGVDPESSSAVYLAARENHMDMLRLLFDKT
;
A
#
# COMPACT_ATOMS: atom_id res chain seq x y z
N MET A 1 -11.65 -26.71 70.43
CA MET A 1 -12.33 -27.13 69.19
C MET A 1 -13.51 -26.20 68.96
N PHE A 2 -13.40 -25.18 68.10
CA PHE A 2 -14.51 -24.39 67.49
C PHE A 2 -13.92 -23.40 66.43
N TRP A 3 -14.79 -22.69 65.69
CA TRP A 3 -14.53 -21.80 64.52
C TRP A 3 -14.87 -20.32 64.87
N PRO A 4 -14.62 -19.26 64.04
CA PRO A 4 -14.13 -19.25 62.64
C PRO A 4 -13.07 -18.16 62.24
N ASN A 5 -12.39 -18.42 61.11
CA ASN A 5 -11.95 -17.57 59.97
C ASN A 5 -11.71 -16.02 60.00
N ASP A 6 -10.77 -15.59 59.12
CA ASP A 6 -10.56 -14.29 58.42
C ASP A 6 -10.10 -13.02 59.19
N LYS A 7 -9.07 -12.33 58.62
CA LYS A 7 -9.00 -10.86 58.35
C LYS A 7 -7.72 -10.42 57.60
N THR A 8 -7.85 -10.18 56.29
CA THR A 8 -7.29 -9.03 55.49
C THR A 8 -5.80 -8.64 55.50
N GLN A 9 -5.18 -8.64 54.31
CA GLN A 9 -3.94 -7.90 53.86
C GLN A 9 -2.63 -8.28 54.59
N GLN A 10 -1.42 -8.19 54.03
CA GLN A 10 -0.85 -7.72 52.75
C GLN A 10 0.36 -8.67 52.44
N ASP A 11 1.10 -8.69 51.32
CA ASP A 11 1.29 -7.84 50.12
C ASP A 11 1.86 -8.73 48.96
N HIS A 12 1.95 -8.20 47.72
CA HIS A 12 3.08 -8.30 46.76
C HIS A 12 2.63 -8.03 45.31
N SER A 13 3.38 -7.18 44.59
CA SER A 13 2.98 -6.56 43.33
C SER A 13 3.83 -6.96 42.10
N THR A 14 3.38 -6.52 40.91
CA THR A 14 4.07 -6.40 39.59
C THR A 14 3.81 -7.47 38.52
N GLU A 15 3.81 -7.00 37.26
CA GLU A 15 3.94 -7.74 35.97
C GLU A 15 2.77 -8.58 35.39
N GLU A 16 1.60 -7.97 35.19
CA GLU A 16 0.60 -8.43 34.18
C GLU A 16 0.10 -7.27 33.27
N ALA A 17 1.02 -6.51 32.64
CA ALA A 17 0.66 -5.29 31.89
C ALA A 17 1.39 -5.06 30.55
N HIS A 18 2.23 -6.00 30.06
CA HIS A 18 3.10 -5.76 28.91
C HIS A 18 2.75 -6.51 27.61
N ASP A 19 1.95 -7.58 27.67
CA ASP A 19 1.87 -8.58 26.59
C ASP A 19 0.73 -8.38 25.57
N VAL A 20 0.28 -7.12 25.38
CA VAL A 20 -0.79 -6.77 24.42
C VAL A 20 -0.25 -5.95 23.24
N SER A 21 0.81 -5.14 23.45
CA SER A 21 1.28 -4.17 22.45
C SER A 21 2.06 -4.77 21.28
N ILE A 22 2.54 -6.01 21.40
CA ILE A 22 3.48 -6.60 20.42
C ILE A 22 2.77 -7.13 19.17
N HIS A 23 1.55 -7.65 19.31
CA HIS A 23 0.80 -8.25 18.21
C HIS A 23 0.17 -7.23 17.24
N GLN A 24 -0.22 -6.04 17.71
CA GLN A 24 -0.81 -5.01 16.83
C GLN A 24 0.20 -4.41 15.84
N ALA A 25 1.47 -4.28 16.22
CA ALA A 25 2.51 -3.75 15.34
C ALA A 25 2.73 -4.68 14.12
N ALA A 26 2.87 -5.99 14.35
CA ALA A 26 3.07 -6.97 13.28
C ALA A 26 1.86 -7.06 12.33
N ALA A 27 0.63 -6.91 12.85
CA ALA A 27 -0.59 -6.93 12.04
C ALA A 27 -0.71 -5.73 11.11
N ASN A 28 -0.28 -4.53 11.53
CA ASN A 28 -0.27 -3.34 10.68
C ASN A 28 0.71 -3.48 9.51
N ASP A 29 1.88 -4.06 9.77
CA ASP A 29 2.97 -4.24 8.81
C ASP A 29 2.60 -5.21 7.67
N ASP A 30 1.89 -6.29 8.00
CA ASP A 30 1.38 -7.26 7.02
C ASP A 30 0.17 -6.71 6.24
N LEU A 31 -0.74 -6.00 6.93
CA LEU A 31 -1.85 -5.30 6.28
C LEU A 31 -1.33 -4.27 5.26
N ALA A 32 -0.32 -3.46 5.61
CA ALA A 32 0.29 -2.50 4.69
C ALA A 32 0.88 -3.19 3.45
N LYS A 33 1.67 -4.26 3.63
CA LYS A 33 2.23 -5.06 2.52
C LYS A 33 1.12 -5.64 1.62
N SER A 34 0.02 -6.10 2.20
CA SER A 34 -1.15 -6.58 1.46
C SER A 34 -1.82 -5.47 0.62
N LEU A 35 -1.92 -4.24 1.15
CA LEU A 35 -2.50 -3.08 0.45
C LEU A 35 -1.63 -2.66 -0.75
N HIS A 36 -0.31 -2.62 -0.61
CA HIS A 36 0.60 -2.33 -1.72
C HIS A 36 0.53 -3.42 -2.81
N THR A 37 0.48 -4.68 -2.40
CA THR A 37 0.31 -5.81 -3.33
C THR A 37 -1.02 -5.71 -4.08
N ALA A 38 -2.12 -5.45 -3.37
CA ALA A 38 -3.45 -5.28 -3.94
C ALA A 38 -3.54 -4.08 -4.90
N LEU A 39 -2.78 -3.00 -4.67
CA LEU A 39 -2.76 -1.82 -5.54
C LEU A 39 -2.20 -2.16 -6.92
N HIS A 40 -1.11 -2.94 -6.99
CA HIS A 40 -0.57 -3.45 -8.25
C HIS A 40 -1.55 -4.39 -8.97
N TRP A 41 -2.26 -5.26 -8.26
CA TRP A 41 -3.34 -6.07 -8.85
C TRP A 41 -4.51 -5.22 -9.36
N ALA A 42 -4.87 -4.12 -8.70
CA ALA A 42 -5.88 -3.19 -9.18
C ALA A 42 -5.45 -2.48 -10.48
N ILE A 43 -4.17 -2.10 -10.59
CA ILE A 43 -3.57 -1.52 -11.81
C ILE A 43 -3.55 -2.53 -12.96
N LEU A 44 -3.13 -3.78 -12.71
CA LEU A 44 -3.14 -4.86 -13.71
C LEU A 44 -4.53 -5.12 -14.31
N ASN A 45 -5.59 -4.84 -13.55
CA ASN A 45 -6.98 -4.92 -14.01
C ASN A 45 -7.55 -3.57 -14.48
N ASN A 46 -6.72 -2.51 -14.52
CA ASN A 46 -7.09 -1.11 -14.81
C ASN A 46 -8.33 -0.62 -14.01
N SER A 47 -8.47 -1.10 -12.77
CA SER A 47 -9.68 -0.97 -11.96
C SER A 47 -9.62 0.30 -11.09
N SER A 48 -10.06 1.43 -11.65
CA SER A 48 -10.11 2.72 -10.95
C SER A 48 -10.80 2.63 -9.58
N THR A 49 -11.96 1.95 -9.50
CA THR A 49 -12.69 1.75 -8.24
C THR A 49 -11.85 1.07 -7.15
N MET A 50 -10.97 0.12 -7.51
CA MET A 50 -10.09 -0.55 -6.56
C MET A 50 -8.84 0.27 -6.24
N VAL A 51 -8.29 1.00 -7.22
CA VAL A 51 -7.20 1.97 -6.99
C VAL A 51 -7.64 3.05 -6.01
N GLN A 52 -8.78 3.71 -6.27
CA GLN A 52 -9.39 4.70 -5.38
C GLN A 52 -9.64 4.15 -3.97
N LEU A 53 -10.22 2.94 -3.87
CA LEU A 53 -10.46 2.29 -2.59
C LEU A 53 -9.16 2.04 -1.82
N LEU A 54 -8.13 1.51 -2.46
CA LEU A 54 -6.86 1.17 -1.79
C LEU A 54 -6.08 2.43 -1.38
N LEU A 55 -6.04 3.46 -2.23
CA LEU A 55 -5.51 4.78 -1.88
C LEU A 55 -6.25 5.39 -0.67
N SER A 56 -7.59 5.29 -0.64
CA SER A 56 -8.41 5.75 0.52
C SER A 56 -8.15 4.97 1.82
N ARG A 57 -7.45 3.83 1.75
CA ARG A 57 -7.03 3.02 2.91
C ARG A 57 -5.55 3.19 3.26
N GLY A 58 -4.85 4.13 2.61
CA GLY A 58 -3.44 4.41 2.89
C GLY A 58 -2.46 3.46 2.20
N ALA A 59 -2.83 2.86 1.06
CA ALA A 59 -1.86 2.20 0.21
C ALA A 59 -0.86 3.23 -0.34
N ASP A 60 0.42 3.07 -0.05
CA ASP A 60 1.51 3.94 -0.51
C ASP A 60 1.74 3.76 -2.03
N ALA A 61 1.72 4.88 -2.76
CA ALA A 61 1.94 4.92 -4.21
C ALA A 61 3.41 4.92 -4.63
N SER A 62 4.36 4.92 -3.68
CA SER A 62 5.81 4.84 -3.90
C SER A 62 6.40 3.43 -3.70
N MET A 63 5.65 2.53 -3.07
CA MET A 63 6.10 1.16 -2.79
C MET A 63 6.14 0.32 -4.07
N ARG A 64 7.31 -0.25 -4.41
CA ARG A 64 7.50 -1.01 -5.65
C ARG A 64 6.96 -2.45 -5.57
N ASP A 65 6.55 -3.01 -6.70
CA ASP A 65 6.24 -4.43 -6.85
C ASP A 65 7.51 -5.32 -6.86
N ASN A 66 7.32 -6.62 -7.09
CA ASN A 66 8.39 -7.63 -7.09
C ASN A 66 9.18 -7.73 -8.41
N GLY A 67 8.92 -6.84 -9.37
CA GLY A 67 9.66 -6.75 -10.62
C GLY A 67 9.40 -7.87 -11.62
N THR A 68 10.19 -7.86 -12.69
CA THR A 68 10.17 -8.83 -13.78
C THR A 68 11.56 -9.41 -14.00
N VAL A 69 11.71 -10.33 -14.97
CA VAL A 69 13.02 -10.88 -15.35
C VAL A 69 13.91 -9.84 -16.04
N ASP A 70 13.32 -8.80 -16.62
CA ASP A 70 14.03 -7.73 -17.36
C ASP A 70 14.21 -6.46 -16.52
N ASP A 71 13.27 -6.18 -15.61
CA ASP A 71 13.24 -5.02 -14.71
C ASP A 71 13.15 -5.53 -13.24
N SER A 72 14.29 -5.90 -12.65
CA SER A 72 14.35 -6.59 -11.33
C SER A 72 14.02 -5.71 -10.12
N ASP A 73 14.15 -4.39 -10.25
CA ASP A 73 14.00 -3.43 -9.15
C ASP A 73 12.53 -3.10 -8.82
N GLY A 74 11.59 -3.80 -9.45
CA GLY A 74 10.16 -3.52 -9.33
C GLY A 74 9.72 -2.28 -10.11
N PHE A 75 8.42 -2.03 -10.09
CA PHE A 75 7.80 -0.77 -10.51
C PHE A 75 6.96 -0.20 -9.37
N THR A 76 6.93 1.13 -9.22
CA THR A 76 5.88 1.80 -8.44
C THR A 76 4.50 1.63 -9.09
N PRO A 77 3.40 1.83 -8.34
CA PRO A 77 2.05 1.91 -8.86
C PRO A 77 1.88 2.81 -10.10
N VAL A 78 2.57 3.96 -10.14
CA VAL A 78 2.56 4.90 -11.28
C VAL A 78 3.33 4.34 -12.48
N GLU A 79 4.54 3.82 -12.27
CA GLU A 79 5.36 3.19 -13.32
C GLU A 79 4.66 1.97 -13.93
N SER A 80 4.06 1.10 -13.09
CA SER A 80 3.27 -0.05 -13.53
C SER A 80 2.01 0.40 -14.28
N ALA A 81 1.32 1.46 -13.84
CA ALA A 81 0.18 2.00 -14.59
C ALA A 81 0.59 2.55 -15.96
N ALA A 82 1.72 3.25 -16.04
CA ALA A 82 2.28 3.76 -17.30
C ALA A 82 2.70 2.63 -18.25
N ARG A 83 3.40 1.61 -17.74
CA ARG A 83 3.86 0.42 -18.49
C ARG A 83 2.72 -0.49 -18.97
N LEU A 84 1.55 -0.47 -18.32
CA LEU A 84 0.41 -1.34 -18.64
C LEU A 84 -0.72 -0.62 -19.41
N ASN A 85 -0.51 0.64 -19.81
CA ASN A 85 -1.53 1.53 -20.38
C ASN A 85 -2.80 1.62 -19.50
N ALA A 86 -2.64 1.60 -18.18
CA ALA A 86 -3.74 1.58 -17.22
C ALA A 86 -4.36 2.99 -17.04
N ILE A 87 -4.96 3.51 -18.12
CA ILE A 87 -5.48 4.88 -18.25
C ILE A 87 -6.50 5.25 -17.16
N ALA A 88 -7.27 4.30 -16.63
CA ALA A 88 -8.23 4.57 -15.56
C ALA A 88 -7.53 4.61 -14.19
N ALA A 89 -6.61 3.68 -13.92
CA ALA A 89 -5.76 3.71 -12.72
C ALA A 89 -4.91 5.00 -12.65
N MET A 90 -4.28 5.39 -13.76
CA MET A 90 -3.49 6.62 -13.86
C MET A 90 -4.34 7.87 -13.58
N LYS A 91 -5.59 7.91 -14.05
CA LYS A 91 -6.50 9.02 -13.75
C LYS A 91 -6.81 9.14 -12.26
N GLU A 92 -7.02 8.03 -11.55
CA GLU A 92 -7.21 8.04 -10.10
C GLU A 92 -5.96 8.50 -9.35
N PHE A 93 -4.76 8.04 -9.74
CA PHE A 93 -3.50 8.51 -9.12
C PHE A 93 -3.38 10.04 -9.17
N ILE A 94 -3.67 10.64 -10.33
CA ILE A 94 -3.59 12.09 -10.49
C ILE A 94 -4.71 12.82 -9.73
N VAL A 95 -5.91 12.25 -9.63
CA VAL A 95 -7.01 12.79 -8.80
C VAL A 95 -6.65 12.75 -7.32
N HIS A 96 -5.91 11.73 -6.88
CA HIS A 96 -5.38 11.59 -5.52
C HIS A 96 -4.08 12.37 -5.27
N GLY A 97 -3.61 13.19 -6.23
CA GLY A 97 -2.42 14.03 -6.07
C GLY A 97 -1.09 13.27 -6.10
N VAL A 98 -1.08 12.03 -6.58
CA VAL A 98 0.15 11.29 -6.87
C VAL A 98 0.72 11.82 -8.19
N ASP A 99 2.00 12.21 -8.16
CA ASP A 99 2.72 12.70 -9.35
C ASP A 99 2.81 11.60 -10.43
N PRO A 100 2.23 11.81 -11.62
CA PRO A 100 2.29 10.83 -12.71
C PRO A 100 3.59 10.94 -13.54
N GLU A 101 4.31 12.06 -13.45
CA GLU A 101 5.39 12.46 -14.38
C GLU A 101 6.79 12.03 -13.92
N SER A 102 6.89 10.90 -13.20
CA SER A 102 8.21 10.29 -13.00
C SER A 102 8.87 10.01 -14.35
N SER A 103 10.17 10.31 -14.47
CA SER A 103 10.89 10.11 -15.74
C SER A 103 10.84 8.64 -16.20
N SER A 104 10.75 7.71 -15.25
CA SER A 104 10.46 6.30 -15.48
C SER A 104 9.10 6.06 -16.14
N ALA A 105 8.02 6.70 -15.66
CA ALA A 105 6.67 6.52 -16.21
C ALA A 105 6.57 7.00 -17.67
N VAL A 106 7.15 8.16 -17.99
CA VAL A 106 7.24 8.66 -19.38
C VAL A 106 8.08 7.72 -20.25
N TYR A 107 9.23 7.26 -19.73
CA TYR A 107 10.08 6.27 -20.42
C TYR A 107 9.34 4.95 -20.69
N LEU A 108 8.62 4.40 -19.72
CA LEU A 108 7.88 3.14 -19.85
C LEU A 108 6.71 3.28 -20.83
N ALA A 109 5.93 4.36 -20.74
CA ALA A 109 4.86 4.64 -21.69
C ALA A 109 5.40 4.78 -23.14
N ALA A 110 6.61 5.33 -23.33
CA ALA A 110 7.28 5.36 -24.63
C ALA A 110 7.84 3.98 -25.06
N ARG A 111 8.45 3.23 -24.14
CA ARG A 111 9.05 1.90 -24.38
C ARG A 111 8.02 0.90 -24.90
N GLU A 112 6.84 0.88 -24.29
CA GLU A 112 5.74 -0.02 -24.66
C GLU A 112 4.80 0.58 -25.75
N ASN A 113 5.16 1.73 -26.34
CA ASN A 113 4.40 2.44 -27.38
C ASN A 113 2.94 2.83 -26.98
N HIS A 114 2.75 3.27 -25.74
CA HIS A 114 1.46 3.60 -25.15
C HIS A 114 1.08 5.07 -25.38
N MET A 115 0.73 5.38 -26.63
CA MET A 115 0.43 6.75 -27.09
C MET A 115 -0.67 7.47 -26.29
N ASP A 116 -1.69 6.75 -25.82
CA ASP A 116 -2.76 7.36 -25.01
C ASP A 116 -2.32 7.64 -23.56
N MET A 117 -1.33 6.91 -23.05
CA MET A 117 -0.69 7.21 -21.78
C MET A 117 0.21 8.45 -21.91
N LEU A 118 1.03 8.51 -22.97
CA LEU A 118 1.85 9.70 -23.25
C LEU A 118 1.00 10.96 -23.41
N ARG A 119 -0.16 10.88 -24.07
CA ARG A 119 -1.16 11.96 -24.10
C ARG A 119 -1.65 12.31 -22.69
N LEU A 120 -2.08 11.33 -21.90
CA LEU A 120 -2.61 11.58 -20.55
C LEU A 120 -1.58 12.25 -19.61
N LEU A 121 -0.29 11.99 -19.80
CA LEU A 121 0.80 12.66 -19.08
C LEU A 121 0.97 14.10 -19.60
N PHE A 122 1.25 14.28 -20.89
CA PHE A 122 1.51 15.60 -21.47
C PHE A 122 0.29 16.54 -21.55
N ASP A 123 -0.94 16.03 -21.48
CA ASP A 123 -2.17 16.83 -21.38
C ASP A 123 -2.35 17.47 -19.97
N LYS A 124 -1.40 17.27 -19.04
CA LYS A 124 -1.47 17.76 -17.65
C LYS A 124 -0.29 18.63 -17.18
N THR A 125 0.60 19.02 -18.08
CA THR A 125 1.61 20.07 -17.86
C THR A 125 1.02 21.46 -18.07
#